data_AF-Q3ZVC2-F1
#
_entry.id   AF-Q3ZVC2-F1
#
_cell.length_a   1.000
_cell.length_b   1.000
_cell.length_c   1.000
_cell.angle_alpha   90.00
_cell.angle_beta   90.00
_cell.angle_gamma   90.00
#
_symmetry.space_group_name_H-M   'P 1'
#
loop_
_entity.id
_entity.type
_entity.pdbx_description
1 polymer ?
#
loop_
_entity_poly.entity_id
_entity_poly.type
_entity_poly.pdbx_seq_one_letter_code
_entity_poly.pdbx_strand_id
1 'polypeptide(L)'
;LANKSYPVTLEILFYIGFLIAFAVKSPIIPLHTWLPDTHGEAHYSTCMLLAGILLKMGAYGLVRINMELLPHAHSMFSPWLLVVGTIQIIYAASTSPGQRNLKKRIAYSSVSHMGFIIIGISSITDPGLNGAILQIISHGFIGAALFFLA
;
A
#
# COMPACT_ATOMS: atom_id res chain seq x y z
N LEU A 1 5.06 11.20 22.60
CA LEU A 1 3.75 11.24 21.91
C LEU A 1 2.99 9.91 22.01
N ALA A 2 3.66 8.75 22.03
CA ALA A 2 3.05 7.41 22.06
C ALA A 2 2.33 6.97 23.36
N ASN A 3 2.36 7.77 24.43
CA ASN A 3 1.77 7.43 25.75
C ASN A 3 0.54 8.26 26.11
N LYS A 4 -0.08 8.96 25.14
CA LYS A 4 -1.36 9.64 25.37
C LYS A 4 -2.50 8.70 24.99
N SER A 5 -3.32 8.33 25.98
CA SER A 5 -4.56 7.62 25.74
C SER A 5 -5.59 8.60 25.17
N TYR A 6 -5.96 8.42 23.91
CA TYR A 6 -7.07 9.14 23.29
C TYR A 6 -8.39 8.41 23.59
N PRO A 7 -9.53 9.11 23.62
CA PRO A 7 -10.82 8.43 23.60
C PRO A 7 -10.92 7.53 22.36
N VAL A 8 -11.37 6.30 22.52
CA VAL A 8 -11.44 5.29 21.44
C VAL A 8 -12.20 5.82 20.21
N THR A 9 -13.29 6.56 20.43
CA THR A 9 -14.06 7.20 19.34
C THR A 9 -13.22 8.15 18.50
N LEU A 10 -12.36 8.94 19.13
CA LEU A 10 -11.46 9.88 18.45
C LEU A 10 -10.38 9.12 17.68
N GLU A 11 -9.85 8.06 18.28
CA GLU A 11 -8.85 7.19 17.67
C GLU A 11 -9.40 6.53 16.40
N ILE A 12 -10.61 5.98 16.44
CA ILE A 12 -11.31 5.38 15.29
C ILE A 12 -11.54 6.43 14.19
N LEU A 13 -12.00 7.63 14.55
CA LEU A 13 -12.29 8.69 13.57
C LEU A 13 -11.01 9.12 12.81
N PHE A 14 -9.92 9.36 13.53
CA PHE A 14 -8.64 9.67 12.90
C PHE A 14 -8.07 8.48 12.13
N TYR A 15 -8.23 7.27 12.65
CA TYR A 15 -7.78 6.06 11.99
C TYR A 15 -8.42 5.91 10.61
N ILE A 16 -9.74 6.06 10.52
CA ILE A 16 -10.47 5.98 9.24
C ILE A 16 -10.02 7.10 8.29
N GLY A 17 -9.88 8.34 8.77
CA GLY A 17 -9.44 9.46 7.95
C GLY A 17 -8.05 9.24 7.33
N PHE A 18 -7.08 8.85 8.15
CA PHE A 18 -5.74 8.53 7.68
C PHE A 18 -5.71 7.25 6.83
N LEU A 19 -6.50 6.24 7.19
CA LEU A 19 -6.61 5.00 6.42
C LEU A 19 -7.08 5.30 5.00
N ILE A 20 -8.09 6.16 4.81
CA ILE A 20 -8.57 6.55 3.47
C ILE A 20 -7.45 7.28 2.69
N ALA A 21 -6.79 8.24 3.32
CA ALA A 21 -5.70 9.00 2.68
C ALA A 21 -4.55 8.09 2.22
N PHE A 22 -4.11 7.16 3.09
CA PHE A 22 -3.08 6.21 2.73
C PHE A 22 -3.60 5.10 1.82
N ALA A 23 -4.88 4.76 1.86
CA ALA A 23 -5.48 3.81 0.93
C ALA A 23 -5.45 4.32 -0.51
N VAL A 24 -5.72 5.61 -0.73
CA VAL A 24 -5.51 6.25 -2.04
C VAL A 24 -4.04 6.17 -2.44
N LYS A 25 -3.12 6.46 -1.51
CA LYS A 25 -1.68 6.53 -1.80
C LYS A 25 -1.01 5.16 -2.02
N SER A 26 -1.43 4.13 -1.30
CA SER A 26 -0.97 2.73 -1.34
C SER A 26 -1.85 1.83 -2.22
N PRO A 27 -2.39 2.42 -3.29
CA PRO A 27 -3.57 2.00 -4.07
C PRO A 27 -4.29 0.76 -3.54
N ILE A 28 -4.94 0.91 -2.39
CA ILE A 28 -5.74 -0.15 -1.77
C ILE A 28 -7.08 -0.25 -2.51
N ILE A 29 -7.56 -1.46 -2.79
CA ILE A 29 -8.88 -1.64 -3.41
C ILE A 29 -9.97 -1.00 -2.54
N PRO A 30 -10.90 -0.20 -3.10
CA PRO A 30 -11.16 0.05 -4.54
C PRO A 30 -10.43 1.28 -5.12
N LEU A 31 -9.63 2.00 -4.35
CA LEU A 31 -9.02 3.29 -4.68
C LEU A 31 -7.74 3.19 -5.53
N HIS A 32 -7.56 2.08 -6.26
CA HIS A 32 -6.32 1.74 -6.97
C HIS A 32 -6.29 2.18 -8.43
N THR A 33 -7.44 2.53 -9.01
CA THR A 33 -7.63 2.70 -10.46
C THR A 33 -6.81 3.83 -11.07
N TRP A 34 -6.49 4.87 -10.28
CA TRP A 34 -5.66 5.98 -10.74
C TRP A 34 -4.22 5.56 -11.07
N LEU A 35 -3.69 4.52 -10.41
CA LEU A 35 -2.29 4.15 -10.50
C LEU A 35 -1.94 3.58 -11.91
N PRO A 36 -2.66 2.58 -12.45
CA PRO A 36 -2.40 2.09 -13.81
C PRO A 36 -2.53 3.17 -14.88
N ASP A 37 -3.54 4.04 -14.78
CA ASP A 37 -3.73 5.10 -15.77
C ASP A 37 -2.59 6.13 -15.72
N THR A 38 -2.17 6.53 -14.52
CA THR A 38 -1.02 7.44 -14.35
C THR A 38 0.26 6.85 -14.94
N HIS A 39 0.56 5.58 -14.68
CA HIS A 39 1.74 4.93 -15.24
C HIS A 39 1.66 4.70 -16.76
N GLY A 40 0.46 4.48 -17.29
CA GLY A 40 0.23 4.34 -18.73
C GLY A 40 0.69 5.58 -19.50
N GLU A 41 0.38 6.76 -18.98
CA GLU A 41 0.57 8.04 -19.68
C GLU A 41 1.85 8.79 -19.28
N ALA A 42 2.31 8.63 -18.04
CA ALA A 42 3.45 9.38 -17.54
C ALA A 42 4.78 8.98 -18.22
N HIS A 43 5.71 9.95 -18.23
CA HIS A 43 7.10 9.76 -18.65
C HIS A 43 7.82 8.77 -17.71
N TYR A 44 8.77 7.99 -18.23
CA TYR A 44 9.42 6.90 -17.48
C TYR A 44 10.07 7.39 -16.18
N SER A 45 10.73 8.56 -16.18
CA SER A 45 11.35 9.13 -14.98
C SER A 45 10.33 9.43 -13.87
N THR A 46 9.14 9.91 -14.24
CA THR A 46 8.03 10.12 -13.30
C THR A 46 7.48 8.79 -12.79
N CYS A 47 7.34 7.80 -13.67
CA CYS A 47 6.94 6.45 -13.28
C CYS A 47 7.91 5.81 -12.29
N MET A 48 9.22 5.97 -12.50
CA MET A 48 10.26 5.48 -11.60
C MET A 48 10.16 6.10 -10.21
N LEU A 49 9.96 7.41 -10.12
CA LEU A 49 9.81 8.12 -8.85
C LEU A 49 8.50 7.75 -8.14
N LEU A 50 7.40 7.69 -8.89
CA LEU A 50 6.09 7.31 -8.39
C LEU A 50 6.10 5.89 -7.84
N ALA A 51 6.56 4.93 -8.65
CA ALA A 51 6.64 3.53 -8.26
C ALA A 51 7.67 3.35 -7.15
N GLY A 52 8.88 3.87 -7.29
CA GLY A 52 10.01 3.64 -6.39
C GLY A 52 9.84 4.22 -4.99
N ILE A 53 9.26 5.42 -4.88
CA ILE A 53 9.25 6.19 -3.62
C ILE A 53 7.82 6.54 -3.18
N LEU A 54 7.03 7.17 -4.04
CA LEU A 54 5.77 7.78 -3.61
C LEU A 54 4.75 6.76 -3.12
N LEU A 55 4.68 5.58 -3.73
CA LEU A 55 3.83 4.48 -3.26
C LEU A 55 4.25 3.98 -1.86
N LYS A 56 5.55 4.00 -1.58
CA LYS A 56 6.12 3.50 -0.32
C LYS A 56 5.84 4.44 0.84
N MET A 57 5.75 5.75 0.56
CA MET A 57 5.34 6.74 1.56
C MET A 57 3.93 6.49 2.11
N GLY A 58 3.00 5.95 1.30
CA GLY A 58 1.68 5.57 1.77
C GLY A 58 1.72 4.43 2.80
N ALA A 59 2.50 3.39 2.51
CA ALA A 59 2.66 2.25 3.40
C ALA A 59 3.42 2.64 4.68
N TYR A 60 4.45 3.47 4.56
CA TYR A 60 5.14 4.05 5.70
C TYR A 60 4.20 4.90 6.57
N GLY A 61 3.29 5.66 5.96
CA GLY A 61 2.25 6.40 6.65
C GLY A 61 1.29 5.51 7.43
N LEU A 62 0.86 4.39 6.85
CA LEU A 62 0.05 3.39 7.57
C LEU A 62 0.78 2.83 8.79
N VAL A 63 2.08 2.55 8.69
CA VAL A 63 2.86 2.08 9.84
C VAL A 63 2.96 3.17 10.91
N ARG A 64 3.44 4.36 10.55
CA ARG A 64 3.73 5.42 11.53
C ARG A 64 2.50 6.06 12.16
N ILE A 65 1.43 6.23 11.40
CA ILE A 65 0.23 6.94 11.86
C ILE A 65 -0.85 5.95 12.29
N ASN A 66 -1.26 5.04 11.41
CA ASN A 66 -2.36 4.13 11.74
C ASN A 66 -1.95 3.09 12.78
N MET A 67 -0.79 2.43 12.62
CA MET A 67 -0.36 1.37 13.53
C MET A 67 0.30 1.91 14.82
N GLU A 68 1.29 2.80 14.71
CA GLU A 68 2.07 3.25 15.88
C GLU A 68 1.37 4.35 16.71
N LEU A 69 0.67 5.29 16.08
CA LEU A 69 0.01 6.40 16.79
C LEU A 69 -1.40 6.04 17.28
N LEU A 70 -2.10 5.13 16.59
CA LEU A 70 -3.49 4.74 16.83
C LEU A 70 -3.65 3.20 17.02
N PRO A 71 -2.96 2.59 18.01
CA PRO A 71 -2.82 1.15 18.12
C PRO A 71 -4.12 0.39 18.49
N HIS A 72 -5.01 0.99 19.30
CA HIS A 72 -6.28 0.34 19.64
C HIS A 72 -7.18 0.27 18.42
N ALA A 73 -7.32 1.38 17.69
CA ALA A 73 -8.06 1.38 16.44
C ALA A 73 -7.42 0.41 15.42
N HIS A 74 -6.10 0.39 15.31
CA HIS A 74 -5.42 -0.53 14.40
C HIS A 74 -5.74 -2.00 14.69
N SER A 75 -5.73 -2.42 15.96
CA SER A 75 -6.08 -3.80 16.33
C SER A 75 -7.52 -4.18 15.95
N MET A 76 -8.46 -3.23 16.03
CA MET A 76 -9.84 -3.45 15.57
C MET A 76 -9.95 -3.58 14.04
N PHE A 77 -9.15 -2.81 13.30
CA PHE A 77 -9.18 -2.79 11.83
C PHE A 77 -8.26 -3.83 11.17
N SER A 78 -7.31 -4.40 11.91
CA SER A 78 -6.33 -5.38 11.41
C SER A 78 -6.97 -6.56 10.66
N PRO A 79 -8.01 -7.25 11.18
CA PRO A 79 -8.65 -8.34 10.45
C PRO A 79 -9.24 -7.91 9.10
N TRP A 80 -9.77 -6.69 9.03
CA TRP A 80 -10.33 -6.13 7.80
C TRP A 80 -9.23 -5.80 6.79
N LEU A 81 -8.11 -5.24 7.23
CA LEU A 81 -6.94 -4.99 6.39
C LEU A 81 -6.37 -6.28 5.81
N LEU A 82 -6.36 -7.37 6.60
CA LEU A 82 -5.93 -8.67 6.13
C LEU A 82 -6.81 -9.16 4.97
N VAL A 83 -8.13 -9.12 5.14
CA VAL A 83 -9.10 -9.50 4.09
C VAL A 83 -8.92 -8.64 2.84
N VAL A 84 -8.85 -7.32 2.99
CA VAL A 84 -8.64 -6.39 1.87
C VAL A 84 -7.32 -6.65 1.16
N GLY A 85 -6.24 -6.88 1.90
CA GLY A 85 -4.92 -7.21 1.35
C GLY A 85 -4.94 -8.51 0.55
N THR A 86 -5.60 -9.56 1.06
CA THR A 86 -5.75 -10.83 0.34
C THR A 86 -6.55 -10.66 -0.95
N ILE A 87 -7.69 -9.96 -0.90
CA ILE A 87 -8.50 -9.66 -2.09
C ILE A 87 -7.67 -8.86 -3.10
N GLN A 88 -6.89 -7.88 -2.64
CA GLN A 88 -6.05 -7.04 -3.47
C GLN A 88 -4.97 -7.82 -4.22
N ILE A 89 -4.32 -8.78 -3.56
CA ILE A 89 -3.33 -9.65 -4.19
C ILE A 89 -3.97 -10.40 -5.36
N ILE A 90 -5.07 -11.11 -5.08
CA ILE A 90 -5.74 -11.99 -6.05
C ILE A 90 -6.27 -11.16 -7.22
N TYR A 91 -7.05 -10.11 -6.93
CA TYR A 91 -7.67 -9.27 -7.94
C TYR A 91 -6.61 -8.65 -8.86
N ALA A 92 -5.60 -7.96 -8.31
CA ALA A 92 -4.64 -7.22 -9.12
C ALA A 92 -3.70 -8.15 -9.91
N ALA A 93 -3.39 -9.33 -9.35
CA ALA A 93 -2.64 -10.35 -10.07
C ALA A 93 -3.44 -10.92 -11.25
N SER A 94 -4.74 -11.18 -11.07
CA SER A 94 -5.61 -11.67 -12.14
C SER A 94 -5.86 -10.62 -13.23
N THR A 95 -5.91 -9.33 -12.89
CA THR A 95 -6.15 -8.26 -13.87
C THR A 95 -4.89 -7.83 -14.63
N SER A 96 -3.69 -8.09 -14.12
CA SER A 96 -2.43 -7.66 -14.74
C SER A 96 -2.21 -8.26 -16.15
N PRO A 97 -2.32 -9.58 -16.39
CA PRO A 97 -2.13 -10.17 -17.72
C PRO A 97 -3.10 -9.64 -18.79
N GLY A 98 -4.31 -9.23 -18.39
CA GLY A 98 -5.33 -8.70 -19.28
C GLY A 98 -5.04 -7.31 -19.84
N GLN A 99 -4.06 -6.58 -19.31
CA GLN A 99 -3.70 -5.25 -19.80
C GLN A 99 -2.95 -5.36 -21.13
N ARG A 100 -3.20 -4.45 -22.08
CA ARG A 100 -2.46 -4.39 -23.37
C ARG A 100 -1.16 -3.57 -23.29
N ASN A 101 -1.12 -2.60 -22.38
CA ASN A 101 0.02 -1.70 -22.20
C ASN A 101 0.97 -2.25 -21.13
N LEU A 102 2.27 -2.33 -21.45
CA LEU A 102 3.30 -2.88 -20.55
C LEU A 102 3.40 -2.08 -19.24
N LYS A 103 3.40 -0.75 -19.29
CA LYS A 103 3.43 0.12 -18.10
C LYS A 103 2.21 -0.12 -17.20
N LYS A 104 1.03 -0.35 -17.79
CA LYS A 104 -0.17 -0.74 -17.02
C LYS A 104 -0.05 -2.13 -16.40
N ARG A 105 0.54 -3.11 -17.10
CA ARG A 105 0.82 -4.45 -16.52
C ARG A 105 1.70 -4.36 -15.28
N ILE A 106 2.78 -3.59 -15.38
CA ILE A 106 3.72 -3.34 -14.27
C ILE A 106 3.01 -2.59 -13.13
N ALA A 107 2.15 -1.61 -13.44
CA ALA A 107 1.38 -0.92 -12.41
C ALA A 107 0.42 -1.85 -11.65
N TYR A 108 -0.29 -2.75 -12.33
CA TYR A 108 -1.16 -3.73 -11.67
C TYR A 108 -0.38 -4.76 -10.84
N SER A 109 0.82 -5.17 -11.27
CA SER A 109 1.66 -6.02 -10.42
C SER A 109 2.10 -5.27 -9.16
N SER A 110 2.39 -3.97 -9.26
CA SER A 110 2.62 -3.12 -8.09
C SER A 110 1.43 -3.05 -7.13
N VAL A 111 0.20 -2.94 -7.63
CA VAL A 111 -1.01 -2.99 -6.80
C VAL A 111 -1.11 -4.32 -6.05
N SER A 112 -0.80 -5.45 -6.69
CA SER A 112 -0.77 -6.77 -6.05
C SER A 112 0.30 -6.83 -4.94
N HIS A 113 1.52 -6.34 -5.22
CA HIS A 113 2.60 -6.30 -4.24
C HIS A 113 2.31 -5.41 -3.02
N MET A 114 1.53 -4.33 -3.18
CA MET A 114 1.07 -3.53 -2.03
C MET A 114 0.13 -4.33 -1.12
N GLY A 115 -0.63 -5.28 -1.65
CA GLY A 115 -1.47 -6.18 -0.86
C GLY A 115 -0.68 -6.98 0.17
N PHE A 116 0.52 -7.48 -0.18
CA PHE A 116 1.40 -8.18 0.77
C PHE A 116 1.88 -7.27 1.91
N ILE A 117 2.15 -6.00 1.62
CA ILE A 117 2.55 -5.02 2.63
C ILE A 117 1.40 -4.78 3.62
N ILE A 118 0.17 -4.64 3.12
CA ILE A 118 -1.02 -4.46 3.96
C ILE A 118 -1.22 -5.67 4.87
N ILE A 119 -1.06 -6.89 4.35
CA ILE A 119 -1.14 -8.12 5.15
C ILE A 119 -0.05 -8.12 6.25
N GLY A 120 1.20 -7.79 5.90
CA GLY A 120 2.29 -7.73 6.87
C GLY A 120 2.02 -6.72 8.00
N ILE A 121 1.54 -5.53 7.67
CA ILE A 121 1.12 -4.50 8.65
C ILE A 121 -0.05 -5.02 9.51
N SER A 122 -1.06 -5.65 8.88
CA SER A 122 -2.23 -6.16 9.57
C SER A 122 -1.93 -7.30 10.54
N SER A 123 -0.79 -8.00 10.40
CA SER A 123 -0.48 -9.15 11.25
C SER A 123 -0.19 -8.80 12.70
N ILE A 124 0.24 -7.56 13.00
CA ILE A 124 0.66 -7.10 14.34
C ILE A 124 1.73 -8.05 14.95
N THR A 125 2.64 -8.55 14.11
CA THR A 125 3.77 -9.38 14.53
C THR A 125 5.09 -8.83 14.02
N ASP A 126 6.18 -9.02 14.76
CA ASP A 126 7.50 -8.56 14.33
C ASP A 126 7.93 -9.17 12.99
N PRO A 127 7.74 -10.48 12.71
CA PRO A 127 8.07 -11.05 11.41
C PRO A 127 7.23 -10.45 10.27
N GLY A 128 5.94 -10.21 10.50
CA GLY A 128 5.07 -9.63 9.50
C GLY A 128 5.40 -8.17 9.19
N LEU A 129 5.74 -7.38 10.21
CA LEU A 129 6.17 -6.00 10.02
C LEU A 129 7.54 -5.93 9.32
N ASN A 130 8.49 -6.76 9.71
CA ASN A 130 9.80 -6.86 9.04
C ASN A 130 9.65 -7.27 7.57
N GLY A 131 8.76 -8.23 7.28
CA GLY A 131 8.42 -8.63 5.92
C GLY A 131 7.80 -7.50 5.10
N ALA A 132 6.89 -6.73 5.70
CA ALA A 132 6.30 -5.55 5.07
C ALA A 132 7.36 -4.49 4.73
N ILE A 133 8.27 -4.20 5.66
CA ILE A 133 9.35 -3.23 5.45
C ILE A 133 10.31 -3.69 4.34
N LEU A 134 10.71 -4.96 4.37
CA LEU A 134 11.54 -5.54 3.31
C LEU A 134 10.83 -5.42 1.96
N GLN A 135 9.54 -5.74 1.89
CA GLN A 135 8.75 -5.65 0.68
C GLN A 135 8.60 -4.21 0.17
N ILE A 136 8.43 -3.22 1.05
CA ILE A 136 8.41 -1.78 0.71
C ILE A 136 9.71 -1.40 -0.03
N ILE A 137 10.86 -1.84 0.48
CA ILE A 137 12.18 -1.53 -0.08
C ILE A 137 12.42 -2.30 -1.38
N SER A 138 12.27 -3.63 -1.36
CA SER A 138 12.53 -4.51 -2.51
C SER A 138 11.65 -4.13 -3.71
N HIS A 139 10.35 -3.92 -3.48
CA HIS A 139 9.44 -3.46 -4.54
C HIS A 139 9.77 -2.02 -4.99
N GLY A 140 10.44 -1.21 -4.17
CA GLY A 140 11.02 0.09 -4.54
C GLY A 140 11.99 -0.03 -5.69
N PHE A 141 13.03 -0.80 -5.47
CA PHE A 141 14.08 -1.03 -6.45
C PHE A 141 13.56 -1.74 -7.69
N ILE A 142 12.80 -2.82 -7.52
CA ILE A 142 12.27 -3.61 -8.65
C ILE A 142 11.32 -2.76 -9.50
N GLY A 143 10.41 -2.01 -8.87
CA GLY A 143 9.47 -1.15 -9.60
C GLY A 143 10.18 -0.07 -10.40
N ALA A 144 11.16 0.63 -9.81
CA ALA A 144 11.93 1.65 -10.50
C ALA A 144 12.73 1.06 -11.68
N ALA A 145 13.35 -0.12 -11.51
CA ALA A 145 14.09 -0.78 -12.59
C ALA A 145 13.16 -1.21 -13.74
N LEU A 146 11.99 -1.78 -13.44
CA LEU A 146 11.03 -2.19 -14.47
C LEU A 146 10.50 -0.99 -15.27
N PHE A 147 10.17 0.13 -14.62
CA PHE A 147 9.73 1.34 -15.31
C PHE A 147 10.83 2.08 -16.06
N PHE A 148 12.10 1.85 -15.74
CA PHE A 148 13.21 2.35 -16.55
C PHE A 148 13.36 1.57 -17.87
N LEU A 149 13.04 0.28 -17.86
CA LEU A 149 13.16 -0.61 -19.02
C LEU A 149 11.93 -0.62 -19.94
N ALA A 150 10.78 -0.16 -19.45
CA ALA A 150 9.47 -0.22 -20.13
C ALA A 150 9.10 1.08 -20.84
#